data_AF-A0A2D4MEN6-F1
#
_entry.id   AF-A0A2D4MEN6-F1
#
_cell.length_a   1.000
_cell.length_b   1.000
_cell.length_c   1.000
_cell.angle_alpha   90.00
_cell.angle_beta   90.00
_cell.angle_gamma   90.00
#
_symmetry.space_group_name_H-M   'P 1'
#
loop_
_entity.id
_entity.type
_entity.pdbx_description
1 polymer ?
#
loop_
_entity_poly.entity_id
_entity_poly.type
_entity_poly.pdbx_seq_one_letter_code
_entity_poly.pdbx_strand_id
1 'polypeptide(L)'
;CKCKLNRINELSTALNCSKYNLYHFLLFRHVKGIVLVALADGTLAIFHRGVDGQWDLTNYHLLDLGRPHHSIRCMTVVHDKVWCGYRNKIYVVQPKAMKIEKSFDAHPRKESQVRQLAWVGDGVWVSIRLDSTLRLYHAHTYQHLQDVDIEPYVSKMLGTGKLGFSFVRITALMVSCNRLWVGTGNGVIISIPLT
;
A
#
# COMPACT_ATOMS: atom_id res chain seq x y z
N CYS A 1 -6.12 -1.83 20.59
CA CYS A 1 -4.68 -1.65 20.27
C CYS A 1 -3.77 -2.80 20.74
N LYS A 2 -3.94 -3.37 21.95
CA LYS A 2 -3.10 -4.49 22.45
C LYS A 2 -3.10 -5.77 21.60
N CYS A 3 -4.23 -6.23 21.06
CA CYS A 3 -4.27 -7.45 20.23
C CYS A 3 -3.57 -7.34 18.86
N LYS A 4 -3.45 -6.12 18.29
CA LYS A 4 -2.69 -5.90 17.05
C LYS A 4 -1.19 -5.98 17.30
N LEU A 5 -0.73 -5.50 18.46
CA LEU A 5 0.70 -5.50 18.83
C LEU A 5 1.22 -6.91 19.11
N ASN A 6 0.45 -7.75 19.82
CA ASN A 6 0.88 -9.13 20.11
C ASN A 6 1.01 -10.00 18.85
N ARG A 7 0.12 -9.83 17.85
CA ARG A 7 0.21 -10.56 16.56
C ARG A 7 1.38 -10.10 15.69
N ILE A 8 1.79 -8.83 15.81
CA ILE A 8 2.96 -8.28 15.10
C ILE A 8 4.24 -8.87 15.70
N ASN A 9 4.32 -8.99 17.03
CA ASN A 9 5.46 -9.57 17.70
C ASN A 9 5.66 -11.04 17.31
N GLU A 10 4.61 -11.87 17.37
CA GLU A 10 4.69 -13.29 16.95
C GLU A 10 5.13 -13.46 15.50
N LEU A 11 4.66 -12.61 14.58
CA LEU A 11 5.05 -12.65 13.17
C LEU A 11 6.45 -12.09 12.92
N SER A 12 6.88 -11.06 13.65
CA SER A 12 8.25 -10.55 13.57
C SER A 12 9.27 -11.54 14.16
N THR A 13 8.87 -12.29 15.19
CA THR A 13 9.68 -13.35 15.79
C THR A 13 9.67 -14.61 14.92
N ALA A 14 8.57 -14.92 14.24
CA ALA A 14 8.47 -16.02 13.28
C ALA A 14 9.21 -15.71 11.96
N LEU A 15 9.15 -14.47 11.47
CA LEU A 15 9.92 -13.94 10.34
C LEU A 15 11.32 -13.49 10.79
N ASN A 16 11.97 -14.25 11.68
CA ASN A 16 13.35 -13.96 12.06
C ASN A 16 14.23 -14.04 10.80
N CYS A 17 14.54 -12.86 10.23
CA CYS A 17 15.12 -12.68 8.90
C CYS A 17 16.44 -13.41 8.66
N SER A 18 17.12 -13.82 9.73
CA SER A 18 18.36 -14.58 9.68
C SER A 18 18.19 -16.04 9.24
N LYS A 19 16.99 -16.62 9.34
CA LYS A 19 16.77 -18.06 9.08
C LYS A 19 16.27 -18.39 7.65
N TYR A 20 15.79 -17.40 6.90
CA TYR A 20 15.03 -17.63 5.66
C TYR A 20 15.57 -16.91 4.40
N ASN A 21 16.77 -16.33 4.44
CA ASN A 21 17.38 -15.56 3.33
C ASN A 21 16.50 -14.41 2.77
N LEU A 22 15.49 -13.95 3.52
CA LEU A 22 14.65 -12.80 3.17
C LEU A 22 15.33 -11.51 3.66
N TYR A 23 16.49 -11.18 3.10
CA TYR A 23 17.36 -10.15 3.65
C TYR A 23 16.76 -8.73 3.61
N HIS A 24 15.78 -8.46 2.74
CA HIS A 24 15.12 -7.14 2.64
C HIS A 24 13.60 -7.25 2.43
N PHE A 25 12.83 -7.43 3.51
CA PHE A 25 11.37 -7.24 3.48
C PHE A 25 11.00 -5.80 3.84
N LEU A 26 9.94 -5.27 3.24
CA LEU A 26 9.58 -3.85 3.34
C LEU A 26 8.32 -3.60 4.15
N LEU A 27 7.35 -4.50 4.03
CA LEU A 27 6.03 -4.37 4.65
C LEU A 27 5.28 -5.70 4.59
N PHE A 28 4.28 -5.87 5.45
CA PHE A 28 3.41 -7.05 5.45
C PHE A 28 1.95 -6.69 5.65
N ARG A 29 1.05 -7.59 5.26
CA ARG A 29 -0.39 -7.53 5.52
C ARG A 29 -0.91 -8.90 5.92
N HIS A 30 -1.85 -8.91 6.86
CA HIS A 30 -2.50 -10.12 7.33
C HIS A 30 -3.98 -10.12 6.90
N VAL A 31 -4.42 -11.19 6.23
CA VAL A 31 -5.80 -11.38 5.77
C VAL A 31 -6.24 -12.79 6.11
N LYS A 32 -7.25 -12.95 6.97
CA LYS A 32 -7.91 -14.24 7.27
C LYS A 32 -6.93 -15.42 7.56
N GLY A 33 -5.88 -15.19 8.34
CA GLY A 33 -4.90 -16.24 8.69
C GLY A 33 -3.77 -16.43 7.68
N ILE A 34 -3.72 -15.60 6.64
CA ILE A 34 -2.66 -15.56 5.64
C ILE A 34 -1.86 -14.28 5.83
N VAL A 35 -0.54 -14.36 5.74
CA VAL A 35 0.36 -13.20 5.79
C VAL A 35 1.08 -13.06 4.46
N LEU A 36 0.95 -11.89 3.85
CA LEU A 36 1.71 -11.51 2.68
C LEU A 36 2.82 -10.58 3.12
N VAL A 37 4.04 -10.88 2.71
CA VAL A 37 5.26 -10.13 2.98
C VAL A 37 5.80 -9.63 1.64
N ALA A 38 5.96 -8.32 1.53
CA ALA A 38 6.50 -7.67 0.35
C ALA A 38 8.02 -7.54 0.45
N LEU A 39 8.71 -8.06 -0.56
CA LEU A 39 10.17 -8.09 -0.63
C LEU A 39 10.70 -6.96 -1.53
N ALA A 40 11.97 -6.62 -1.35
CA ALA A 40 12.63 -5.54 -2.07
C ALA A 40 12.96 -5.86 -3.54
N ASP A 41 12.88 -7.14 -3.94
CA ASP A 41 13.12 -7.64 -5.29
C ASP A 41 11.85 -7.68 -6.17
N GLY A 42 10.68 -7.41 -5.62
CA GLY A 42 9.42 -7.42 -6.36
C GLY A 42 8.59 -8.69 -6.14
N THR A 43 9.05 -9.56 -5.24
CA THR A 43 8.36 -10.80 -4.89
C THR A 43 7.48 -10.61 -3.64
N LEU A 44 6.33 -11.29 -3.61
CA LEU A 44 5.50 -11.47 -2.41
C LEU A 44 5.71 -12.86 -1.85
N ALA A 45 6.12 -12.95 -0.59
CA ALA A 45 6.08 -14.20 0.16
C ALA A 45 4.73 -14.33 0.89
N ILE A 46 4.04 -15.45 0.70
CA ILE A 46 2.72 -15.72 1.26
C ILE A 46 2.83 -16.90 2.22
N PHE A 47 2.59 -16.61 3.49
CA PHE A 47 2.61 -17.57 4.59
C PHE A 47 1.19 -17.89 5.02
N HIS A 48 0.96 -19.14 5.40
CA HIS A 48 -0.31 -19.61 5.92
C HIS A 48 -0.10 -20.33 7.25
N ARG A 49 -1.20 -20.56 7.96
CA ARG A 49 -1.19 -21.38 9.17
C ARG A 49 -1.30 -22.86 8.82
N GLY A 50 -0.54 -23.70 9.51
CA GLY A 50 -0.68 -25.14 9.49
C GLY A 50 -1.96 -25.61 10.18
N VAL A 51 -2.20 -26.93 10.13
CA VAL A 51 -3.39 -27.58 10.72
C VAL A 51 -3.43 -27.43 12.25
N ASP A 52 -2.27 -27.31 12.88
CA ASP A 52 -2.07 -27.05 14.30
C ASP A 52 -2.30 -25.57 14.71
N GLY A 53 -2.60 -24.71 13.74
CA GLY A 53 -2.81 -23.28 13.94
C GLY A 53 -1.53 -22.45 14.05
N GLN A 54 -0.35 -23.07 13.98
CA GLN A 54 0.95 -22.40 13.96
C GLN A 54 1.28 -21.89 12.57
N TRP A 55 2.25 -20.98 12.45
CA TRP A 55 2.71 -20.52 11.13
C TRP A 55 3.54 -21.62 10.45
N ASP A 56 3.15 -22.00 9.22
CA ASP A 56 4.01 -22.83 8.39
C ASP A 56 5.07 -21.94 7.73
N LEU A 57 6.25 -21.93 8.34
CA LEU A 57 7.40 -21.14 7.88
C LEU A 57 8.22 -21.87 6.81
N THR A 58 7.89 -23.13 6.52
CA THR A 58 8.61 -23.97 5.56
C THR A 58 7.96 -23.98 4.19
N ASN A 59 6.63 -23.95 4.12
CA ASN A 59 5.87 -24.02 2.88
C ASN A 59 5.23 -22.68 2.51
N TYR A 60 6.05 -21.63 2.39
CA TYR A 60 5.58 -20.34 1.91
C TYR A 60 5.55 -20.29 0.38
N HIS A 61 4.61 -19.54 -0.18
CA HIS A 61 4.49 -19.35 -1.62
C HIS A 61 5.11 -18.02 -2.06
N LEU A 62 5.93 -18.05 -3.11
CA LEU A 62 6.52 -16.85 -3.71
C LEU A 62 5.75 -16.44 -4.96
N LEU A 63 5.37 -15.17 -5.04
CA LEU A 63 4.65 -14.59 -6.17
C LEU A 63 5.41 -13.38 -6.70
N ASP A 64 6.02 -13.51 -7.89
CA ASP A 64 6.75 -12.42 -8.55
C ASP A 64 5.77 -11.46 -9.24
N LEU A 65 5.86 -10.16 -8.96
CA LEU A 65 5.03 -9.13 -9.61
C LEU A 65 5.56 -8.72 -11.00
N GLY A 66 6.74 -9.19 -11.39
CA GLY A 66 7.30 -9.06 -12.73
C GLY A 66 8.55 -8.20 -12.80
N ARG A 67 9.15 -8.20 -14.00
CA ARG A 67 10.41 -7.53 -14.31
C ARG A 67 10.22 -6.13 -14.90
N PRO A 68 11.24 -5.24 -14.80
CA PRO A 68 12.46 -5.39 -14.00
C PRO A 68 12.14 -5.39 -12.50
N HIS A 69 12.93 -6.13 -11.72
CA HIS A 69 12.78 -6.29 -10.27
C HIS A 69 13.02 -4.97 -9.51
N HIS A 70 12.03 -4.55 -8.73
CA HIS A 70 12.04 -3.35 -7.90
C HIS A 70 11.42 -3.64 -6.54
N SER A 71 11.48 -2.68 -5.61
CA SER A 71 10.76 -2.82 -4.35
C SER A 71 9.24 -2.69 -4.55
N ILE A 72 8.49 -3.59 -3.91
CA ILE A 72 7.04 -3.40 -3.72
C ILE A 72 6.86 -2.24 -2.74
N ARG A 73 6.33 -1.11 -3.24
CA ARG A 73 6.39 0.17 -2.53
C ARG A 73 5.35 0.31 -1.43
N CYS A 74 4.18 -0.28 -1.65
CA CYS A 74 3.05 -0.23 -0.72
C CYS A 74 2.11 -1.43 -0.92
N MET A 75 1.33 -1.74 0.10
CA MET A 75 0.34 -2.82 0.08
C MET A 75 -0.83 -2.47 1.00
N THR A 76 -2.05 -2.82 0.62
CA THR A 76 -3.22 -2.69 1.50
C THR A 76 -4.19 -3.84 1.30
N VAL A 77 -4.90 -4.19 2.37
CA VAL A 77 -6.02 -5.14 2.29
C VAL A 77 -7.21 -4.38 1.71
N VAL A 78 -7.91 -4.99 0.76
CA VAL A 78 -9.11 -4.46 0.09
C VAL A 78 -10.13 -5.59 0.08
N HIS A 79 -11.12 -5.53 0.98
CA HIS A 79 -12.02 -6.66 1.28
C HIS A 79 -11.25 -7.96 1.61
N ASP A 80 -11.35 -8.98 0.76
CA ASP A 80 -10.66 -10.26 0.89
C ASP A 80 -9.38 -10.37 0.03
N LYS A 81 -9.05 -9.30 -0.71
CA LYS A 81 -7.88 -9.21 -1.60
C LYS A 81 -6.79 -8.34 -1.00
N VAL A 82 -5.62 -8.38 -1.61
CA VAL A 82 -4.49 -7.50 -1.28
C VAL A 82 -4.06 -6.76 -2.53
N TRP A 83 -4.05 -5.43 -2.45
CA TRP A 83 -3.55 -4.57 -3.52
C TRP A 83 -2.12 -4.17 -3.23
N CYS A 84 -1.24 -4.31 -4.21
CA CYS A 84 0.18 -3.99 -4.14
C CYS A 84 0.53 -2.92 -5.16
N GLY A 85 1.19 -1.85 -4.71
CA GLY A 85 1.76 -0.84 -5.60
C GLY A 85 3.18 -1.20 -6.00
N TYR A 86 3.40 -1.39 -7.30
CA TYR A 86 4.68 -1.78 -7.87
C TYR A 86 4.94 -0.97 -9.14
N ARG A 87 5.94 -0.07 -9.10
CA ARG A 87 6.21 0.90 -10.17
C ARG A 87 4.93 1.69 -10.52
N ASN A 88 4.54 1.76 -11.78
CA ASN A 88 3.34 2.46 -12.23
C ASN A 88 2.07 1.60 -12.13
N LYS A 89 2.15 0.38 -11.59
CA LYS A 89 1.04 -0.59 -11.59
C LYS A 89 0.49 -0.89 -10.21
N ILE A 90 -0.77 -1.26 -10.20
CA ILE A 90 -1.44 -1.93 -9.08
C ILE A 90 -1.60 -3.40 -9.44
N TYR A 91 -1.23 -4.28 -8.51
CA TYR A 91 -1.44 -5.71 -8.58
C TYR A 91 -2.46 -6.12 -7.54
N VAL A 92 -3.49 -6.82 -7.96
CA VAL A 92 -4.55 -7.36 -7.09
C VAL A 92 -4.27 -8.83 -6.90
N VAL A 93 -3.92 -9.21 -5.68
CA VAL A 93 -3.54 -10.57 -5.29
C VAL A 93 -4.67 -11.18 -4.49
N GLN A 94 -5.03 -12.42 -4.81
CA GLN A 94 -5.97 -13.22 -4.03
C GLN A 94 -5.20 -14.11 -3.06
N PRO A 95 -5.18 -13.79 -1.75
CA PRO A 95 -4.31 -14.47 -0.79
C PRO A 95 -4.59 -15.97 -0.71
N LYS A 96 -5.86 -16.37 -0.72
CA LYS A 96 -6.26 -17.79 -0.63
C LYS A 96 -5.83 -18.61 -1.84
N ALA A 97 -5.91 -18.03 -3.02
CA ALA A 97 -5.52 -18.69 -4.27
C ALA A 97 -4.02 -18.48 -4.59
N MET A 98 -3.32 -17.69 -3.77
CA MET A 98 -1.90 -17.36 -3.91
C MET A 98 -1.50 -16.87 -5.31
N LYS A 99 -2.41 -16.15 -5.99
CA LYS A 99 -2.24 -15.72 -7.38
C LYS A 99 -2.60 -14.25 -7.59
N ILE A 100 -2.05 -13.68 -8.65
CA ILE A 100 -2.44 -12.36 -9.16
C ILE A 100 -3.77 -12.54 -9.92
N GLU A 101 -4.81 -11.83 -9.51
CA GLU A 101 -6.10 -11.82 -10.22
C GLU A 101 -6.16 -10.74 -11.30
N LYS A 102 -5.54 -9.59 -11.03
CA LYS A 102 -5.57 -8.44 -11.94
C LYS A 102 -4.31 -7.61 -11.79
N SER A 103 -3.91 -6.97 -12.88
CA SER A 103 -2.99 -5.84 -12.84
C SER A 103 -3.51 -4.73 -13.76
N PHE A 104 -3.21 -3.48 -13.41
CA PHE A 104 -3.56 -2.31 -14.21
C PHE A 104 -2.61 -1.15 -13.92
N ASP A 105 -2.51 -0.21 -14.86
CA ASP A 105 -1.72 1.00 -14.70
C ASP A 105 -2.44 1.97 -13.75
N ALA A 106 -1.72 2.41 -12.71
CA ALA A 106 -2.20 3.33 -11.69
C ALA A 106 -2.20 4.79 -12.16
N HIS A 107 -1.54 5.08 -13.27
CA HIS A 107 -1.42 6.43 -13.81
C HIS A 107 -1.14 6.33 -15.33
N PRO A 108 -1.72 7.22 -16.18
CA PRO A 108 -1.47 7.21 -17.62
C PRO A 108 0.01 7.38 -18.02
N ARG A 109 0.73 8.25 -17.30
CA ARG A 109 2.19 8.40 -17.38
C ARG A 109 2.91 7.15 -16.86
N LYS A 110 3.73 6.50 -17.70
CA LYS A 110 4.39 5.21 -17.41
C LYS A 110 5.52 5.31 -16.39
N GLU A 111 6.10 6.49 -16.24
CA GLU A 111 7.19 6.80 -15.32
C GLU A 111 6.69 7.10 -13.90
N SER A 112 5.39 7.38 -13.75
CA SER A 112 4.75 7.59 -12.45
C SER A 112 4.87 6.35 -11.57
N GLN A 113 5.08 6.55 -10.27
CA GLN A 113 5.26 5.46 -9.32
C GLN A 113 4.19 5.51 -8.24
N VAL A 114 3.50 4.40 -8.02
CA VAL A 114 2.54 4.25 -6.92
C VAL A 114 3.30 4.40 -5.60
N ARG A 115 2.81 5.28 -4.72
CA ARG A 115 3.48 5.60 -3.47
C ARG A 115 2.78 5.02 -2.26
N GLN A 116 1.47 5.23 -2.13
CA GLN A 116 0.64 4.74 -1.02
C GLN A 116 -0.75 4.35 -1.52
N LEU A 117 -1.39 3.44 -0.76
CA LEU A 117 -2.75 2.98 -0.96
C LEU A 117 -3.52 3.15 0.35
N ALA A 118 -4.76 3.62 0.29
CA ALA A 118 -5.67 3.67 1.43
C ALA A 118 -7.09 3.28 1.00
N TRP A 119 -7.63 2.23 1.61
CA TRP A 119 -8.93 1.66 1.26
C TRP A 119 -10.03 2.08 2.23
N VAL A 120 -11.21 2.37 1.68
CA VAL A 120 -12.46 2.63 2.43
C VAL A 120 -13.68 2.36 1.56
N GLY A 121 -14.69 1.66 2.09
CA GLY A 121 -15.89 1.30 1.33
C GLY A 121 -15.53 0.57 0.03
N ASP A 122 -16.08 1.05 -1.09
CA ASP A 122 -15.77 0.54 -2.43
C ASP A 122 -14.66 1.34 -3.14
N GLY A 123 -13.97 2.21 -2.41
CA GLY A 123 -12.94 3.11 -2.92
C GLY A 123 -11.53 2.78 -2.41
N VAL A 124 -10.56 2.79 -3.33
CA VAL A 124 -9.14 2.72 -2.99
C VAL A 124 -8.45 3.99 -3.47
N TRP A 125 -7.99 4.79 -2.53
CA TRP A 125 -7.19 5.98 -2.79
C TRP A 125 -5.73 5.61 -3.04
N VAL A 126 -5.16 6.20 -4.08
CA VAL A 126 -3.81 5.95 -4.57
C VAL A 126 -3.07 7.27 -4.67
N SER A 127 -1.92 7.37 -4.01
CA SER A 127 -1.01 8.51 -4.22
C SER A 127 0.11 8.14 -5.19
N ILE A 128 0.54 9.12 -5.98
CA ILE A 128 1.63 9.00 -6.93
C ILE A 128 2.86 9.74 -6.41
N ARG A 129 4.04 9.14 -6.58
CA ARG A 129 5.32 9.70 -6.13
C ARG A 129 5.58 11.02 -6.84
N LEU A 130 5.96 12.04 -6.06
CA LEU A 130 6.23 13.41 -6.54
C LEU A 130 5.00 14.12 -7.14
N ASP A 131 3.79 13.65 -6.84
CA ASP A 131 2.53 14.25 -7.30
C ASP A 131 1.72 14.77 -6.10
N SER A 132 0.91 15.81 -6.32
CA SER A 132 -0.07 16.36 -5.37
C SER A 132 -1.45 15.71 -5.54
N THR A 133 -1.67 14.96 -6.62
CA THR A 133 -2.96 14.39 -6.97
C THR A 133 -3.17 13.02 -6.32
N LEU A 134 -4.33 12.85 -5.67
CA LEU A 134 -4.86 11.56 -5.27
C LEU A 134 -5.76 10.99 -6.36
N ARG A 135 -5.61 9.70 -6.66
CA ARG A 135 -6.45 8.98 -7.62
C ARG A 135 -7.36 8.00 -6.87
N LEU A 136 -8.65 8.01 -7.15
CA LEU A 136 -9.61 7.07 -6.58
C LEU A 136 -9.93 5.97 -7.59
N TYR A 137 -9.83 4.72 -7.14
CA TYR A 137 -10.20 3.53 -7.91
C TYR A 137 -11.33 2.76 -7.24
N HIS A 138 -12.20 2.16 -8.03
CA HIS A 138 -13.24 1.28 -7.55
C HIS A 138 -12.65 -0.08 -7.14
N ALA A 139 -12.99 -0.58 -5.94
CA ALA A 139 -12.42 -1.79 -5.35
C ALA A 139 -12.73 -3.08 -6.14
N HIS A 140 -13.93 -3.16 -6.72
CA HIS A 140 -14.38 -4.34 -7.49
C HIS A 140 -14.11 -4.25 -9.00
N THR A 141 -14.45 -3.14 -9.65
CA THR A 141 -14.30 -2.99 -11.11
C THR A 141 -12.90 -2.54 -11.53
N TYR A 142 -12.08 -2.07 -10.59
CA TYR A 142 -10.74 -1.51 -10.81
C TYR A 142 -10.73 -0.26 -11.70
N GLN A 143 -11.90 0.33 -11.95
CA GLN A 143 -12.03 1.54 -12.75
C GLN A 143 -11.50 2.74 -11.97
N HIS A 144 -10.82 3.62 -12.69
CA HIS A 144 -10.52 4.96 -12.19
C HIS A 144 -11.85 5.73 -12.09
N LEU A 145 -12.08 6.37 -10.94
CA LEU A 145 -13.31 7.10 -10.66
C LEU A 145 -13.09 8.60 -10.71
N GLN A 146 -12.03 9.09 -10.07
CA GLN A 146 -11.75 10.52 -10.00
C GLN A 146 -10.31 10.81 -9.56
N ASP A 147 -9.89 12.04 -9.82
CA ASP A 147 -8.64 12.62 -9.34
C ASP A 147 -8.93 13.83 -8.44
N VAL A 148 -8.20 13.97 -7.35
CA VAL A 148 -8.33 15.07 -6.39
C VAL A 148 -6.96 15.70 -6.18
N ASP A 149 -6.79 16.95 -6.63
CA ASP A 149 -5.58 17.72 -6.38
C ASP A 149 -5.65 18.43 -5.02
N ILE A 150 -4.66 18.20 -4.17
CA ILE A 150 -4.58 18.81 -2.84
C ILE A 150 -3.76 20.11 -2.83
N GLU A 151 -3.03 20.41 -3.90
CA GLU A 151 -2.11 21.55 -3.97
C GLU A 151 -2.78 22.89 -3.62
N PRO A 152 -3.99 23.22 -4.14
CA PRO A 152 -4.65 24.47 -3.80
C PRO A 152 -4.92 24.66 -2.31
N TYR A 153 -5.22 23.56 -1.60
CA TYR A 153 -5.50 23.58 -0.16
C TYR A 153 -4.23 23.80 0.66
N VAL A 154 -3.12 23.18 0.26
CA VAL A 154 -1.82 23.36 0.91
C VAL A 154 -1.28 24.78 0.69
N SER A 155 -1.34 25.27 -0.54
CA SER A 155 -0.84 26.60 -0.91
C SER A 155 -1.58 27.71 -0.16
N LYS A 156 -2.89 27.55 0.07
CA LYS A 156 -3.67 28.50 0.88
C LYS A 156 -3.22 28.54 2.35
N MET A 157 -2.81 27.41 2.93
CA MET A 157 -2.37 27.34 4.34
C MET A 157 -0.97 27.91 4.56
N LEU A 158 -0.09 27.83 3.56
CA LEU A 158 1.29 28.31 3.67
C LEU A 158 1.46 29.80 3.33
N GLY A 159 0.43 30.41 2.72
CA GLY A 159 0.44 31.81 2.31
C GLY A 159 1.29 32.05 1.06
N THR A 160 0.95 33.09 0.29
CA THR A 160 1.64 33.47 -0.95
C THR A 160 2.98 34.20 -0.72
N GLY A 161 3.48 34.20 0.52
CA GLY A 161 4.60 35.04 0.96
C GLY A 161 5.94 34.29 1.09
N LYS A 162 6.82 34.51 0.11
CA LYS A 162 8.30 34.54 0.26
C LYS A 162 9.10 33.27 0.55
N LEU A 163 8.53 32.07 0.57
CA LEU A 163 9.32 30.82 0.52
C LEU A 163 8.97 30.08 -0.76
N GLY A 164 9.98 29.91 -1.63
CA GLY A 164 9.82 29.44 -3.01
C GLY A 164 8.91 28.22 -3.14
N PHE A 165 8.04 28.25 -4.17
CA PHE A 165 7.10 27.20 -4.55
C PHE A 165 7.75 25.80 -4.48
N SER A 166 7.61 25.13 -3.34
CA SER A 166 8.03 23.74 -3.19
C SER A 166 6.86 22.88 -3.62
N PHE A 167 7.06 22.11 -4.70
CA PHE A 167 6.07 21.18 -5.23
C PHE A 167 5.39 20.40 -4.09
N VAL A 168 4.06 20.45 -4.04
CA VAL A 168 3.29 19.70 -3.05
C VAL A 168 3.40 18.23 -3.40
N ARG A 169 3.85 17.42 -2.44
CA ARG A 169 4.03 15.98 -2.62
C ARG A 169 3.34 15.27 -1.48
N ILE A 170 2.54 14.26 -1.82
CA ILE A 170 1.92 13.40 -0.83
C ILE A 170 2.98 12.45 -0.26
N THR A 171 3.17 12.48 1.06
CA THR A 171 4.16 11.67 1.79
C THR A 171 3.51 10.69 2.77
N ALA A 172 2.29 10.98 3.23
CA ALA A 172 1.49 10.11 4.09
C ALA A 172 0.04 10.02 3.58
N LEU A 173 -0.54 8.82 3.61
CA LEU A 173 -1.94 8.58 3.27
C LEU A 173 -2.51 7.51 4.20
N MET A 174 -3.60 7.81 4.89
CA MET A 174 -4.26 6.88 5.80
C MET A 174 -5.76 7.17 5.90
N VAL A 175 -6.57 6.12 5.96
CA VAL A 175 -7.97 6.24 6.38
C VAL A 175 -8.07 5.91 7.86
N SER A 176 -8.67 6.81 8.64
CA SER A 176 -8.97 6.60 10.06
C SER A 176 -10.07 7.55 10.51
N CYS A 177 -10.93 7.10 11.44
CA CYS A 177 -12.00 7.91 12.02
C CYS A 177 -12.90 8.58 10.96
N ASN A 178 -13.33 7.80 9.97
CA ASN A 178 -14.18 8.24 8.86
C ASN A 178 -13.60 9.43 8.06
N ARG A 179 -12.27 9.53 8.00
CA ARG A 179 -11.53 10.59 7.34
C ARG A 179 -10.35 10.02 6.56
N LEU A 180 -10.06 10.64 5.43
CA LEU A 180 -8.82 10.45 4.69
C LEU A 180 -7.81 11.50 5.17
N TRP A 181 -6.73 11.01 5.78
CA TRP A 181 -5.62 11.80 6.26
C TRP A 181 -4.51 11.81 5.22
N VAL A 182 -4.09 13.01 4.84
CA VAL A 182 -3.06 13.25 3.82
C VAL A 182 -1.95 14.08 4.44
N GLY A 183 -0.76 13.52 4.57
CA GLY A 183 0.43 14.24 4.97
C GLY A 183 1.24 14.65 3.74
N THR A 184 1.78 15.86 3.77
CA THR A 184 2.53 16.44 2.65
C THR A 184 4.00 16.66 2.98
N GLY A 185 4.85 16.73 1.95
CA GLY A 185 6.28 17.02 2.09
C GLY A 185 6.58 18.41 2.68
N ASN A 186 5.61 19.32 2.66
CA ASN A 186 5.74 20.68 3.19
C ASN A 186 5.32 20.78 4.67
N GLY A 187 5.02 19.66 5.33
CA GLY A 187 4.64 19.60 6.74
C GLY A 187 3.15 19.87 7.01
N VAL A 188 2.33 20.11 5.97
CA VAL A 188 0.88 20.27 6.10
C VAL A 188 0.19 18.91 6.14
N ILE A 189 -0.77 18.75 7.06
CA ILE A 189 -1.66 17.59 7.15
C ILE A 189 -3.09 18.03 6.82
N ILE A 190 -3.70 17.35 5.84
CA ILE A 190 -5.08 17.58 5.41
C ILE A 190 -5.95 16.42 5.90
N SER A 191 -7.16 16.74 6.35
CA SER A 191 -8.19 15.77 6.72
C SER A 191 -9.43 15.97 5.85
N ILE A 192 -9.74 14.98 5.02
CA ILE A 192 -10.90 15.00 4.13
C ILE A 192 -11.97 14.09 4.76
N PRO A 193 -13.18 14.59 5.06
CA PRO A 193 -14.27 13.76 5.55
C PRO A 193 -14.69 12.75 4.48
N LEU A 194 -14.95 11.51 4.90
CA LEU A 194 -15.52 10.46 4.06
C LEU A 194 -17.00 10.36 4.44
N THR A 195 -17.89 10.64 3.50
CA THR A 195 -19.35 10.62 3.72
C THR A 195 -19.96 9.39 3.10
#